data_AF-A0A2M9BFK1-F1
#
_entry.id   AF-A0A2M9BFK1-F1
#
_cell.length_a   1.000
_cell.length_b   1.000
_cell.length_c   1.000
_cell.angle_alpha   90.00
_cell.angle_beta   90.00
_cell.angle_gamma   90.00
#
_symmetry.space_group_name_H-M   'P 1'
#
loop_
_entity.id
_entity.type
_entity.pdbx_description
1 polymer ?
#
loop_
_entity_poly.entity_id
_entity_poly.type
_entity_poly.pdbx_seq_one_letter_code
_entity_poly.pdbx_strand_id
1 'polypeptide(L)'
;MSPVTEQTHRVALRVNGGHYEIDVPARRLLSDALRADLGLTGTHVGCEHGVCGACTVLVDGRPMRSCLMFAVSAQGLEITTVEGLTEADDRMSPVQQAFQDCHGLQCGFCTPGFLTTITAGLEDNPEPTREEAREMIAGNLCRCTGYQNIVESVLRAAQITRERAAPEPLVEAERSDDSPLVEAERSDDSPLVEAERSDDSPLVEAERSDDSPLAEAERSDDRDPGSRSQPRSSAAPRAADEAESGEGA
;
A
#
# COMPACT_ATOMS: atom_id res chain seq x y z
N MET A 1 -21.59 6.65 -46.02
CA MET A 1 -21.49 7.18 -44.65
C MET A 1 -20.37 8.21 -44.65
N SER A 2 -20.68 9.47 -44.35
CA SER A 2 -19.62 10.49 -44.17
C SER A 2 -18.76 10.09 -42.96
N PRO A 3 -17.43 10.25 -43.02
CA PRO A 3 -16.58 9.94 -41.87
C PRO A 3 -16.98 10.88 -40.72
N VAL A 4 -17.41 10.30 -39.61
CA VAL A 4 -17.63 11.05 -38.37
C VAL A 4 -16.25 11.28 -37.77
N THR A 5 -15.73 12.50 -37.91
CA THR A 5 -14.54 12.93 -37.17
C THR A 5 -14.94 13.16 -35.72
N GLU A 6 -14.34 12.40 -34.80
CA GLU A 6 -14.59 12.54 -33.37
C GLU A 6 -13.99 13.86 -32.85
N GLN A 7 -14.79 14.64 -32.10
CA GLN A 7 -14.31 15.89 -31.50
C GLN A 7 -13.29 15.60 -30.39
N THR A 8 -12.17 16.31 -30.42
CA THR A 8 -11.11 16.23 -29.40
C THR A 8 -11.11 17.45 -28.49
N HIS A 9 -10.55 17.27 -27.30
CA HIS A 9 -10.37 18.28 -26.28
C HIS A 9 -8.89 18.34 -25.89
N ARG A 10 -8.36 19.56 -25.78
CA ARG A 10 -7.04 19.82 -25.21
C ARG A 10 -7.11 19.60 -23.70
N VAL A 11 -6.28 18.69 -23.18
CA VAL A 11 -6.20 18.34 -21.75
C VAL A 11 -4.76 18.52 -21.28
N ALA A 12 -4.60 19.18 -20.13
CA ALA A 12 -3.32 19.29 -19.43
C ALA A 12 -3.30 18.35 -18.21
N LEU A 13 -2.36 17.39 -18.20
CA LEU A 13 -2.19 16.39 -17.15
C LEU A 13 -0.86 16.60 -16.42
N ARG A 14 -0.89 16.40 -15.09
CA ARG A 14 0.31 16.37 -14.24
C ARG A 14 0.53 14.92 -13.79
N VAL A 15 1.58 14.29 -14.31
CA VAL A 15 1.85 12.86 -14.11
C VAL A 15 3.29 12.64 -13.70
N ASN A 16 3.51 12.03 -12.54
CA ASN A 16 4.84 11.78 -11.96
C ASN A 16 5.70 13.06 -11.90
N GLY A 17 5.09 14.20 -11.54
CA GLY A 17 5.73 15.52 -11.57
C GLY A 17 5.92 16.16 -12.95
N GLY A 18 5.73 15.41 -14.04
CA GLY A 18 5.78 15.89 -15.42
C GLY A 18 4.47 16.57 -15.87
N HIS A 19 4.58 17.51 -16.81
CA HIS A 19 3.42 18.19 -17.41
C HIS A 19 3.23 17.73 -18.86
N TYR A 20 2.02 17.30 -19.19
CA TYR A 20 1.66 16.76 -20.50
C TYR A 20 0.44 17.48 -21.06
N GLU A 21 0.50 17.91 -22.31
CA GLU A 21 -0.64 18.46 -23.03
C GLU A 21 -0.99 17.54 -24.19
N ILE A 22 -2.22 17.02 -24.21
CA ILE A 22 -2.71 16.07 -25.21
C ILE A 22 -4.07 16.50 -25.76
N ASP A 23 -4.35 16.12 -27.01
CA ASP A 23 -5.66 16.31 -27.64
C ASP A 23 -6.37 14.96 -27.76
N VAL A 24 -7.43 14.76 -26.97
CA VAL A 24 -8.10 13.46 -26.84
C VAL A 24 -9.62 13.59 -26.92
N PRO A 25 -10.35 12.56 -27.39
CA PRO A 25 -11.81 12.58 -27.32
C PRO A 25 -12.31 12.57 -25.87
N ALA A 26 -13.51 13.11 -25.63
CA ALA A 26 -14.08 13.19 -24.27
C ALA A 26 -14.19 11.83 -23.56
N ARG A 27 -14.37 10.75 -24.33
CA ARG A 27 -14.48 9.38 -23.82
C ARG A 27 -13.14 8.71 -23.51
N ARG A 28 -12.00 9.36 -23.79
CA ARG A 28 -10.68 8.78 -23.55
C ARG A 28 -10.54 8.48 -22.06
N LEU A 29 -10.37 7.21 -21.72
CA LEU A 29 -10.12 6.80 -20.34
C LEU A 29 -8.72 7.25 -19.91
N LEU A 30 -8.54 7.51 -18.62
CA LEU A 30 -7.25 7.90 -18.07
C LEU A 30 -6.23 6.78 -18.27
N SER A 31 -6.64 5.51 -18.12
CA SER A 31 -5.75 4.37 -18.42
C SER A 31 -5.19 4.42 -19.84
N ASP A 32 -6.02 4.77 -20.82
CA ASP A 32 -5.63 4.83 -22.23
C ASP A 32 -4.77 6.06 -22.52
N ALA A 33 -5.08 7.21 -21.90
CA ALA A 33 -4.25 8.39 -22.01
C ALA A 33 -2.84 8.14 -21.48
N LEU A 34 -2.70 7.55 -20.29
CA LEU A 34 -1.41 7.21 -19.72
C LEU A 34 -0.62 6.26 -20.62
N ARG A 35 -1.25 5.18 -21.10
CA ARG A 35 -0.58 4.11 -21.84
C ARG A 35 -0.29 4.46 -23.30
N ALA A 36 -1.30 4.96 -24.02
CA ALA A 36 -1.25 5.13 -25.47
C ALA A 36 -0.86 6.55 -25.90
N ASP A 37 -1.25 7.58 -25.14
CA ASP A 37 -0.92 8.96 -25.49
C ASP A 37 0.38 9.43 -24.83
N LEU A 38 0.63 9.06 -23.57
CA LEU A 38 1.82 9.46 -22.80
C LEU A 38 2.96 8.43 -22.85
N GLY A 39 2.68 7.18 -23.28
CA GLY A 39 3.67 6.10 -23.33
C GLY A 39 4.08 5.54 -21.95
N LEU A 40 3.34 5.87 -20.88
CA LEU A 40 3.52 5.34 -19.53
C LEU A 40 2.80 4.00 -19.40
N THR A 41 3.47 2.95 -19.88
CA THR A 41 2.85 1.63 -20.09
C THR A 41 2.80 0.73 -18.86
N GLY A 42 3.38 1.14 -17.73
CA GLY A 42 3.42 0.37 -16.51
C GLY A 42 2.04 0.14 -15.90
N THR A 43 1.12 1.10 -16.03
CA THR A 43 -0.28 0.89 -15.63
C THR A 43 -0.95 -0.12 -16.57
N HIS A 44 -1.54 -1.19 -16.06
CA HIS A 44 -2.17 -2.24 -16.88
C HIS A 44 -3.69 -2.19 -16.84
N VAL A 45 -4.33 -2.75 -17.87
CA VAL A 45 -5.79 -2.83 -17.98
C VAL A 45 -6.17 -4.29 -18.15
N GLY A 46 -6.87 -4.85 -17.15
CA GLY A 46 -7.26 -6.26 -17.14
C GLY A 46 -8.75 -6.50 -17.35
N CYS A 47 -9.60 -5.78 -16.61
CA CYS A 47 -11.05 -6.01 -16.62
C CYS A 47 -11.89 -4.86 -17.19
N GLU A 48 -11.39 -3.63 -17.20
CA GLU A 48 -12.09 -2.42 -17.68
C GLU A 48 -13.40 -2.03 -16.95
N HIS A 49 -13.85 -2.82 -15.99
CA HIS A 49 -15.04 -2.53 -15.17
C HIS A 49 -14.72 -2.36 -13.67
N GLY A 50 -13.50 -1.93 -13.32
CA GLY A 50 -13.10 -1.50 -11.97
C GLY A 50 -12.80 -2.59 -10.92
N VAL A 51 -12.94 -3.87 -11.27
CA VAL A 51 -12.84 -4.99 -10.31
C VAL A 51 -11.41 -5.45 -10.04
N CYS A 52 -10.56 -5.58 -11.07
CA CYS A 52 -9.26 -6.25 -10.91
C CYS A 52 -8.15 -5.41 -10.27
N GLY A 53 -8.26 -4.07 -10.32
CA GLY A 53 -7.27 -3.15 -9.77
C GLY A 53 -5.91 -3.08 -10.47
N ALA A 54 -5.69 -3.78 -11.58
CA ALA A 54 -4.43 -3.66 -12.33
C ALA A 54 -4.17 -2.23 -12.88
N CYS A 55 -5.23 -1.45 -13.03
CA CYS A 55 -5.20 -0.07 -13.52
C CYS A 55 -5.13 0.98 -12.42
N THR A 56 -4.85 0.60 -11.16
CA THR A 56 -4.73 1.56 -10.07
C THR A 56 -3.57 2.51 -10.35
N VAL A 57 -3.85 3.80 -10.20
CA VAL A 57 -2.88 4.90 -10.10
C VAL A 57 -3.25 5.71 -8.87
N LEU A 58 -2.35 6.57 -8.40
CA LEU A 58 -2.69 7.56 -7.37
C LEU A 58 -3.18 8.83 -8.03
N VAL A 59 -4.27 9.39 -7.52
CA VAL A 59 -4.80 10.71 -7.89
C VAL A 59 -4.88 11.53 -6.62
N ASP A 60 -4.06 12.57 -6.54
CA ASP A 60 -3.81 13.37 -5.33
C ASP A 60 -3.51 12.46 -4.11
N GLY A 61 -2.59 11.51 -4.31
CA GLY A 61 -2.18 10.52 -3.30
C GLY A 61 -3.14 9.35 -3.09
N ARG A 62 -4.37 9.40 -3.61
CA ARG A 62 -5.39 8.35 -3.34
C ARG A 62 -5.49 7.32 -4.47
N PRO A 63 -5.65 6.03 -4.16
CA PRO A 63 -5.75 4.98 -5.18
C PRO A 63 -7.06 5.09 -5.96
N MET A 64 -6.97 5.20 -7.29
CA MET A 64 -8.11 5.33 -8.20
C MET A 64 -8.02 4.37 -9.38
N ARG A 65 -9.17 3.86 -9.83
CA ARG A 65 -9.27 3.02 -11.04
C ARG A 65 -9.20 3.90 -12.29
N SER A 66 -8.03 3.98 -12.92
CA SER A 66 -7.86 4.81 -14.12
C SER A 66 -8.74 4.37 -15.30
N CYS A 67 -9.17 3.11 -15.36
CA CYS A 67 -10.10 2.61 -16.38
C CYS A 67 -11.55 3.09 -16.20
N LEU A 68 -11.90 3.70 -15.06
CA LEU A 68 -13.24 4.25 -14.79
C LEU A 68 -13.25 5.78 -14.75
N MET A 69 -12.14 6.41 -15.09
CA MET A 69 -11.99 7.87 -15.10
C MET A 69 -11.69 8.34 -16.51
N PHE A 70 -12.30 9.43 -16.96
CA PHE A 70 -11.93 10.05 -18.22
C PHE A 70 -10.70 10.96 -18.06
N ALA A 71 -9.84 11.01 -19.07
CA ALA A 71 -8.64 11.85 -19.08
C ALA A 71 -9.00 13.34 -18.92
N VAL A 72 -10.09 13.79 -19.57
CA VAL A 72 -10.59 15.17 -19.44
C VAL A 72 -10.97 15.55 -18.01
N SER A 73 -11.37 14.57 -17.19
CA SER A 73 -11.73 14.78 -15.78
C SER A 73 -10.53 14.80 -14.84
N ALA A 74 -9.35 14.42 -15.32
CA ALA A 74 -8.12 14.39 -14.54
C ALA A 74 -7.34 15.72 -14.58
N GLN A 75 -7.86 16.71 -15.32
CA GLN A 75 -7.24 18.02 -15.43
C GLN A 75 -7.14 18.71 -14.06
N GLY A 76 -5.95 19.22 -13.75
CA GLY A 76 -5.68 19.92 -12.49
C GLY A 76 -5.37 19.01 -11.30
N LEU A 77 -5.42 17.68 -11.45
CA LEU A 77 -5.07 16.71 -10.41
C LEU A 77 -3.61 16.25 -10.58
N GLU A 78 -2.98 15.80 -9.50
CA GLU A 78 -1.68 15.12 -9.56
C GLU A 78 -1.89 13.61 -9.72
N ILE A 79 -1.29 13.03 -10.75
CA ILE A 79 -1.33 11.59 -10.99
C ILE A 79 0.04 10.98 -10.71
N THR A 80 0.10 9.93 -9.91
CA THR A 80 1.30 9.09 -9.76
C THR A 80 1.03 7.68 -10.26
N THR A 81 1.80 7.23 -11.25
CA THR A 81 1.77 5.87 -11.77
C THR A 81 2.89 5.04 -11.14
N VAL A 82 2.98 3.74 -11.48
CA VAL A 82 4.04 2.87 -10.96
C VAL A 82 5.45 3.39 -11.31
N GLU A 83 5.61 4.03 -12.46
CA GLU A 83 6.86 4.64 -12.91
C GLU A 83 7.30 5.79 -12.00
N GLY A 84 6.35 6.48 -11.35
CA GLY A 84 6.62 7.56 -10.42
C GLY A 84 6.92 7.12 -8.98
N LEU A 85 6.91 5.81 -8.69
CA LEU A 85 7.18 5.31 -7.34
C LEU A 85 8.68 5.21 -7.03
N THR A 86 9.54 5.09 -8.04
CA THR A 86 10.99 5.04 -7.85
C THR A 86 11.48 6.35 -7.22
N GLU A 87 12.39 6.26 -6.25
CA GLU A 87 12.94 7.44 -5.57
C GLU A 87 13.79 8.29 -6.53
N ALA A 88 14.01 9.56 -6.17
CA ALA A 88 14.72 10.53 -7.02
C ALA A 88 16.19 10.16 -7.32
N ASP A 89 16.78 9.28 -6.53
CA ASP A 89 18.14 8.75 -6.69
C ASP A 89 18.17 7.37 -7.40
N ASP A 90 17.11 7.05 -8.15
CA ASP A 90 16.89 5.79 -8.86
C ASP A 90 16.78 4.55 -7.95
N ARG A 91 16.70 4.71 -6.62
CA ARG A 91 16.46 3.59 -5.72
C ARG A 91 15.01 3.14 -5.79
N MET A 92 14.81 1.83 -5.62
CA MET A 92 13.48 1.27 -5.42
C MET A 92 12.84 1.86 -4.16
N SER A 93 11.55 2.17 -4.29
CA SER A 93 10.71 2.48 -3.14
C SER A 93 10.66 1.28 -2.17
N PRO A 94 10.33 1.50 -0.89
CA PRO A 94 10.15 0.40 0.06
C PRO A 94 9.20 -0.69 -0.45
N VAL A 95 8.13 -0.32 -1.15
CA VAL A 95 7.15 -1.26 -1.69
C VAL A 95 7.73 -2.04 -2.89
N GLN A 96 8.44 -1.39 -3.81
CA GLN A 96 9.11 -2.06 -4.92
C GLN A 96 10.16 -3.07 -4.42
N GLN A 97 11.00 -2.66 -3.47
CA GLN A 97 12.02 -3.52 -2.86
C GLN A 97 11.37 -4.73 -2.16
N ALA A 98 10.31 -4.51 -1.39
CA ALA A 98 9.63 -5.60 -0.68
C ALA A 98 9.03 -6.64 -1.64
N PHE A 99 8.48 -6.23 -2.78
CA PHE A 99 7.99 -7.16 -3.80
C PHE A 99 9.11 -8.00 -4.39
N GLN A 100 10.31 -7.44 -4.55
CA GLN A 100 11.48 -8.19 -4.98
C GLN A 100 11.93 -9.18 -3.90
N ASP A 101 12.11 -8.72 -2.67
CA ASP A 101 12.59 -9.53 -1.54
C ASP A 101 11.65 -10.73 -1.26
N CYS A 102 10.35 -10.47 -1.22
CA CYS A 102 9.34 -11.45 -0.82
C CYS A 102 8.79 -12.27 -1.99
N HIS A 103 9.31 -12.11 -3.21
CA HIS A 103 8.74 -12.72 -4.41
C HIS A 103 7.23 -12.43 -4.53
N GLY A 104 6.86 -11.15 -4.37
CA GLY A 104 5.50 -10.64 -4.42
C GLY A 104 4.88 -10.64 -5.83
N LEU A 105 5.63 -11.03 -6.85
CA LEU A 105 5.15 -11.12 -8.24
C LEU A 105 5.66 -12.36 -8.98
N GLN A 106 5.00 -12.68 -10.09
CA GLN A 106 5.45 -13.66 -11.08
C GLN A 106 5.33 -13.09 -12.49
N CYS A 107 4.13 -13.10 -13.11
CA CYS A 107 3.92 -12.55 -14.45
C CYS A 107 4.05 -11.02 -14.52
N GLY A 108 4.04 -10.34 -13.37
CA GLY A 108 4.16 -8.88 -13.26
C GLY A 108 2.91 -8.09 -13.66
N PHE A 109 1.87 -8.71 -14.22
CA PHE A 109 0.74 -7.97 -14.79
C PHE A 109 -0.07 -7.17 -13.76
N CYS A 110 -0.39 -7.74 -12.61
CA CYS A 110 -1.14 -7.02 -11.57
C CYS A 110 -0.24 -6.13 -10.70
N THR A 111 1.09 -6.33 -10.75
CA THR A 111 2.05 -5.75 -9.82
C THR A 111 1.99 -4.21 -9.77
N PRO A 112 1.96 -3.48 -10.91
CA PRO A 112 1.83 -2.02 -10.89
C PRO A 112 0.68 -1.51 -10.01
N GLY A 113 -0.51 -2.09 -10.17
CA GLY A 113 -1.66 -1.70 -9.38
C GLY A 113 -1.54 -2.05 -7.89
N PHE A 114 -0.87 -3.16 -7.55
CA PHE A 114 -0.58 -3.47 -6.14
C PHE A 114 0.41 -2.46 -5.54
N LEU A 115 1.50 -2.13 -6.25
CA LEU A 115 2.52 -1.21 -5.75
C LEU A 115 1.91 0.16 -5.43
N THR A 116 1.07 0.71 -6.32
CA THR A 116 0.38 1.99 -6.07
C THR A 116 -0.60 1.87 -4.90
N THR A 117 -1.41 0.80 -4.84
CA THR A 117 -2.39 0.60 -3.74
C THR A 117 -1.68 0.55 -2.38
N ILE A 118 -0.59 -0.21 -2.29
CA ILE A 118 0.17 -0.41 -1.04
C ILE A 118 0.94 0.84 -0.64
N THR A 119 1.45 1.61 -1.61
CA THR A 119 2.11 2.90 -1.34
C THR A 119 1.15 3.82 -0.58
N ALA A 120 -0.05 4.06 -1.10
CA ALA A 120 -1.05 4.88 -0.41
C ALA A 120 -1.53 4.23 0.89
N GLY A 121 -1.75 2.90 0.90
CA GLY A 121 -2.20 2.20 2.10
C GLY A 121 -1.22 2.28 3.27
N LEU A 122 0.08 2.32 3.02
CA LEU A 122 1.12 2.46 4.05
C LEU A 122 1.32 3.91 4.52
N GLU A 123 0.90 4.90 3.74
CA GLU A 123 0.80 6.29 4.23
C GLU A 123 -0.30 6.40 5.29
N ASP A 124 -1.43 5.72 5.08
CA ASP A 124 -2.57 5.71 6.02
C ASP A 124 -2.34 4.79 7.23
N ASN A 125 -1.73 3.61 7.02
CA ASN A 125 -1.41 2.64 8.07
C ASN A 125 0.05 2.15 7.93
N PRO A 126 1.02 2.80 8.60
CA PRO A 126 2.44 2.49 8.45
C PRO A 126 2.88 1.21 9.18
N GLU A 127 2.05 0.61 10.03
CA GLU A 127 2.35 -0.62 10.77
C GLU A 127 1.18 -1.61 10.70
N PRO A 128 0.80 -2.07 9.48
CA PRO A 128 -0.35 -2.94 9.34
C PRO A 128 -0.06 -4.31 9.95
N THR A 129 -1.05 -4.87 10.63
CA THR A 129 -1.11 -6.29 10.93
C THR A 129 -1.25 -7.09 9.64
N ARG A 130 -1.03 -8.41 9.72
CA ARG A 130 -1.22 -9.32 8.58
C ARG A 130 -2.65 -9.28 8.01
N GLU A 131 -3.65 -9.08 8.86
CA GLU A 131 -5.04 -8.96 8.40
C GLU A 131 -5.23 -7.61 7.69
N GLU A 132 -4.83 -6.50 8.30
CA GLU A 132 -4.93 -5.19 7.65
C GLU A 132 -4.16 -5.14 6.32
N ALA A 133 -3.05 -5.87 6.20
CA ALA A 133 -2.33 -6.02 4.94
C ALA A 133 -3.13 -6.77 3.86
N ARG A 134 -3.98 -7.74 4.21
CA ARG A 134 -4.90 -8.40 3.27
C ARG A 134 -5.99 -7.43 2.83
N GLU A 135 -6.54 -6.69 3.77
CA GLU A 135 -7.62 -5.73 3.55
C GLU A 135 -7.14 -4.60 2.64
N MET A 136 -5.93 -4.09 2.89
CA MET A 136 -5.26 -3.07 2.07
C MET A 136 -5.20 -3.46 0.59
N ILE A 137 -4.98 -4.74 0.31
CA ILE A 137 -4.83 -5.25 -1.05
C ILE A 137 -6.10 -5.89 -1.63
N ALA A 138 -7.20 -5.93 -0.88
CA ALA A 138 -8.42 -6.66 -1.24
C ALA A 138 -9.05 -6.14 -2.55
N GLY A 139 -8.77 -4.89 -2.92
CA GLY A 139 -9.17 -4.31 -4.20
C GLY A 139 -8.33 -4.76 -5.40
N ASN A 140 -7.30 -5.58 -5.25
CA ASN A 140 -6.39 -5.95 -6.32
C ASN A 140 -6.39 -7.47 -6.53
N LEU A 141 -6.64 -7.90 -7.77
CA LEU A 141 -6.68 -9.32 -8.12
C LEU A 141 -5.32 -9.80 -8.65
N CYS A 142 -4.86 -10.93 -8.13
CA CYS A 142 -3.69 -11.65 -8.63
C CYS A 142 -4.06 -13.08 -9.00
N ARG A 143 -3.60 -13.54 -10.16
CA ARG A 143 -3.82 -14.93 -10.61
C ARG A 143 -2.66 -15.86 -10.30
N CYS A 144 -1.47 -15.33 -10.03
CA CYS A 144 -0.24 -16.11 -10.00
C CYS A 144 0.25 -16.46 -8.59
N THR A 145 0.15 -15.53 -7.64
CA THR A 145 0.89 -15.64 -6.36
C THR A 145 0.10 -16.30 -5.23
N GLY A 146 -1.23 -16.38 -5.33
CA GLY A 146 -2.07 -16.80 -4.21
C GLY A 146 -2.04 -15.85 -3.01
N TYR A 147 -1.61 -14.60 -3.21
CA TYR A 147 -1.60 -13.48 -2.26
C TYR A 147 -0.67 -13.56 -1.06
N GLN A 148 -0.23 -14.75 -0.61
CA GLN A 148 0.60 -14.89 0.59
C GLN A 148 1.87 -14.02 0.52
N ASN A 149 2.63 -14.13 -0.57
CA ASN A 149 3.86 -13.32 -0.75
C ASN A 149 3.58 -11.83 -0.95
N ILE A 150 2.40 -11.45 -1.45
CA ILE A 150 2.00 -10.05 -1.56
C ILE A 150 1.76 -9.47 -0.16
N VAL A 151 1.10 -10.23 0.71
CA VAL A 151 0.90 -9.86 2.12
C VAL A 151 2.25 -9.73 2.83
N GLU A 152 3.18 -10.67 2.63
CA GLU A 152 4.56 -10.50 3.15
C GLU A 152 5.23 -9.23 2.63
N SER A 153 5.02 -8.90 1.34
CA SER A 153 5.60 -7.70 0.73
C SER A 153 5.03 -6.42 1.38
N VAL A 154 3.76 -6.38 1.78
CA VAL A 154 3.19 -5.24 2.52
C VAL A 154 3.90 -5.06 3.86
N LEU A 155 4.02 -6.14 4.65
CA LEU A 155 4.65 -6.11 5.96
C LEU A 155 6.15 -5.75 5.86
N ARG A 156 6.83 -6.29 4.84
CA ARG A 156 8.23 -5.98 4.58
C ARG A 156 8.42 -4.54 4.12
N ALA A 157 7.53 -4.00 3.30
CA ALA A 157 7.58 -2.59 2.89
C ALA A 157 7.45 -1.65 4.10
N ALA A 158 6.49 -1.92 5.00
CA ALA A 158 6.35 -1.19 6.26
C ALA A 158 7.64 -1.23 7.11
N GLN A 159 8.27 -2.41 7.20
CA GLN A 159 9.55 -2.56 7.89
C GLN A 159 10.67 -1.74 7.23
N ILE A 160 10.82 -1.81 5.91
CA ILE A 160 11.86 -1.06 5.18
C ILE A 160 11.68 0.45 5.39
N THR A 161 10.43 0.94 5.35
CA THR A 161 10.14 2.36 5.60
C THR A 161 10.62 2.79 6.99
N ARG A 162 10.36 1.99 8.03
CA ARG A 162 10.85 2.27 9.41
C ARG A 162 12.37 2.20 9.50
N GLU A 163 12.99 1.19 8.89
CA GLU A 163 14.45 1.04 8.84
C GLU A 163 15.13 2.26 8.19
N ARG A 164 14.54 2.81 7.12
CA ARG A 164 15.02 4.01 6.44
C ARG A 164 14.78 5.30 7.22
N ALA A 165 13.74 5.34 8.06
CA ALA A 165 13.41 6.51 8.89
C ALA A 165 14.19 6.55 10.22
N ALA A 166 14.74 5.41 10.66
CA ALA A 166 15.52 5.36 11.88
C ALA A 166 16.82 6.18 11.72
N PRO A 167 17.18 7.01 12.72
CA PRO A 167 18.47 7.70 12.70
C PRO A 167 19.60 6.67 12.73
N GLU A 168 20.66 6.91 11.94
CA GLU A 168 21.83 6.02 11.94
C GLU A 168 22.34 5.82 13.38
N PRO A 169 22.67 4.58 13.78
CA PRO A 169 23.17 4.33 15.12
C PRO A 169 24.46 5.13 15.34
N LEU A 170 24.47 5.94 16.40
CA LEU A 170 25.68 6.60 16.87
C LEU A 170 26.71 5.51 17.16
N VAL A 171 27.75 5.44 16.33
CA VAL A 171 28.88 4.56 16.56
C VAL A 171 29.57 5.06 17.83
N GLU A 172 29.37 4.37 18.95
CA GLU A 172 30.11 4.64 20.17
C GLU A 172 31.58 4.32 19.88
N ALA A 173 32.41 5.38 19.82
CA ALA A 173 33.84 5.24 19.67
C ALA A 173 34.37 4.40 20.84
N GLU A 174 34.86 3.20 20.55
CA GLU A 174 35.53 2.35 21.52
C GLU A 174 36.64 3.17 22.19
N ARG A 175 36.45 3.48 23.48
CA ARG A 175 37.49 4.10 24.31
C ARG A 175 38.57 3.04 24.50
N SER A 176 39.61 3.09 23.67
CA SER A 176 40.87 2.40 23.94
C SER A 176 41.51 3.04 25.18
N ASP A 177 41.20 2.50 26.35
CA ASP A 177 41.84 2.88 27.61
C ASP A 177 43.22 2.20 27.67
N ASP A 178 44.17 2.74 26.91
CA ASP A 178 45.60 2.49 27.12
C ASP A 178 46.21 3.79 27.65
N SER A 179 46.24 3.91 28.97
CA SER A 179 47.01 4.95 29.66
C SER A 179 47.85 4.30 30.76
N PRO A 180 49.17 4.53 30.80
CA PRO A 180 50.04 3.92 31.79
C PRO A 180 49.78 4.50 33.18
N LEU A 181 49.67 3.61 34.17
CA LEU A 181 49.60 3.94 35.59
C LEU A 181 50.85 4.73 36.01
N VAL A 182 50.66 6.02 36.31
CA VAL A 182 51.62 6.81 37.11
C VAL A 182 51.10 6.83 38.55
N GLU A 183 51.86 6.20 39.44
CA GLU A 183 51.61 6.19 40.88
C GLU A 183 51.82 7.60 41.46
N ALA A 184 50.78 8.19 42.03
CA ALA A 184 50.89 9.40 42.84
C ALA A 184 50.71 9.02 44.32
N GLU A 185 51.72 9.37 45.10
CA GLU A 185 51.86 9.03 46.51
C GLU A 185 50.79 9.67 47.40
N ARG A 186 50.53 8.95 48.49
CA ARG A 186 49.60 9.28 49.57
C ARG A 186 50.00 10.56 50.30
N SER A 187 49.00 11.36 50.67
CA SER A 187 49.03 12.10 51.94
C SER A 187 47.64 12.14 52.53
N ASP A 188 47.47 11.39 53.62
CA ASP A 188 46.42 11.54 54.62
C ASP A 188 46.32 13.00 55.07
N ASP A 189 45.13 13.58 55.02
CA ASP A 189 44.54 14.21 56.19
C ASP A 189 43.02 14.35 56.00
N SER A 190 42.24 13.76 56.91
CA SER A 190 40.79 13.96 57.02
C SER A 190 40.51 14.73 58.30
N PRO A 191 39.42 15.50 58.35
CA PRO A 191 38.50 15.22 59.44
C PRO A 191 37.04 15.12 59.02
N LEU A 192 36.45 14.09 59.63
CA LEU A 192 35.05 13.75 59.80
C LEU A 192 34.17 14.95 60.18
N VAL A 193 33.00 15.06 59.55
CA VAL A 193 31.79 15.66 60.15
C VAL A 193 30.55 14.90 59.68
N GLU A 194 29.61 14.80 60.60
CA GLU A 194 28.63 13.73 60.76
C GLU A 194 27.36 13.89 59.90
N ALA A 195 26.69 12.75 59.72
CA ALA A 195 25.45 12.58 59.01
C ALA A 195 24.24 13.17 59.76
N GLU A 196 23.31 13.78 59.01
CA GLU A 196 21.89 13.84 59.42
C GLU A 196 21.00 13.38 58.26
N ARG A 197 20.21 12.35 58.56
CA ARG A 197 19.10 11.84 57.77
C ARG A 197 17.86 12.67 58.11
N SER A 198 17.07 13.02 57.11
CA SER A 198 15.65 13.32 57.32
C SER A 198 14.85 12.83 56.11
N ASP A 199 14.18 11.70 56.31
CA ASP A 199 12.95 11.34 55.64
C ASP A 199 11.94 12.49 55.74
N ASP A 200 11.30 12.87 54.64
CA ASP A 200 9.84 13.02 54.64
C ASP A 200 9.31 13.11 53.19
N SER A 201 8.42 12.18 52.85
CA SER A 201 7.57 12.23 51.65
C SER A 201 6.12 12.31 52.13
N PRO A 202 5.34 13.33 51.76
CA PRO A 202 3.90 13.24 51.86
C PRO A 202 3.29 12.77 50.53
N LEU A 203 2.59 11.64 50.65
CA LEU A 203 1.50 11.18 49.81
C LEU A 203 0.48 12.31 49.58
N VAL A 204 -0.04 12.45 48.37
CA VAL A 204 -1.30 13.17 48.12
C VAL A 204 -2.26 12.27 47.37
N GLU A 205 -3.47 12.20 47.93
CA GLU A 205 -4.51 11.23 47.69
C GLU A 205 -5.30 11.49 46.41
N ALA A 206 -5.83 10.40 45.86
CA ALA A 206 -6.75 10.40 44.75
C ALA A 206 -8.15 10.80 45.21
N GLU A 207 -8.75 11.80 44.56
CA GLU A 207 -10.18 12.07 44.66
C GLU A 207 -10.88 11.57 43.40
N ARG A 208 -11.80 10.63 43.63
CA ARG A 208 -12.78 10.11 42.69
C ARG A 208 -13.91 11.12 42.55
N SER A 209 -14.42 11.29 41.33
CA SER A 209 -15.78 11.76 41.14
C SER A 209 -16.46 10.92 40.07
N ASP A 210 -17.36 10.06 40.55
CA ASP A 210 -18.41 9.42 39.79
C ASP A 210 -19.29 10.47 39.12
N ASP A 211 -19.53 10.35 37.82
CA ASP A 211 -20.87 10.59 37.29
C ASP A 211 -21.08 9.84 35.97
N SER A 212 -22.10 8.99 35.97
CA SER A 212 -22.67 8.35 34.79
C SER A 212 -24.16 8.22 35.05
N PRO A 213 -24.99 8.59 34.07
CA PRO A 213 -26.24 7.87 33.87
C PRO A 213 -26.37 7.28 32.45
N LEU A 214 -26.56 5.96 32.44
CA LEU A 214 -27.61 5.19 31.73
C LEU A 214 -28.02 5.68 30.33
N ALA A 215 -27.66 4.99 29.25
CA ALA A 215 -28.31 3.78 28.70
C ALA A 215 -29.76 4.00 28.21
N GLU A 216 -29.93 4.14 26.89
CA GLU A 216 -31.09 3.63 26.16
C GLU A 216 -30.62 2.89 24.90
N ALA A 217 -31.17 1.70 24.73
CA ALA A 217 -30.82 0.70 23.74
C ALA A 217 -31.86 0.70 22.63
N GLU A 218 -31.43 0.66 21.37
CA GLU A 218 -32.25 0.09 20.30
C GLU A 218 -31.41 -0.89 19.47
N ARG A 219 -31.73 -2.17 19.65
CA ARG A 219 -31.42 -3.25 18.71
C ARG A 219 -32.45 -3.19 17.59
N SER A 220 -32.00 -3.23 16.35
CA SER A 220 -32.80 -3.77 15.26
C SER A 220 -32.00 -4.87 14.55
N ASP A 221 -32.26 -6.08 15.00
CA ASP A 221 -32.15 -7.29 14.18
C ASP A 221 -33.23 -7.19 13.08
N ASP A 222 -32.84 -6.97 11.83
CA ASP A 222 -33.66 -7.35 10.67
C ASP A 222 -32.97 -8.51 9.95
N ARG A 223 -33.21 -9.70 10.50
CA ARG A 223 -33.05 -10.97 9.77
C ARG A 223 -34.28 -11.13 8.89
N ASP A 224 -34.09 -10.94 7.58
CA ASP A 224 -35.06 -11.35 6.56
C ASP A 224 -35.15 -12.89 6.49
N PRO A 225 -36.32 -13.52 6.77
CA PRO A 225 -36.53 -14.93 6.57
C PRO A 225 -37.42 -15.14 5.35
N GLY A 226 -36.87 -15.15 4.13
CA GLY A 226 -37.73 -15.49 2.99
C GLY A 226 -37.23 -15.34 1.57
N SER A 227 -36.22 -16.09 1.14
CA SER A 227 -36.20 -16.56 -0.26
C SER A 227 -35.56 -17.93 -0.46
N ARG A 228 -36.42 -18.94 -0.29
CA ARG A 228 -36.56 -20.15 -1.10
C ARG A 228 -35.27 -20.68 -1.74
N SER A 229 -34.71 -21.69 -1.07
CA SER A 229 -33.99 -22.80 -1.69
C SER A 229 -34.77 -23.39 -2.87
N GLN A 230 -34.24 -23.24 -4.09
CA GLN A 230 -34.59 -24.14 -5.19
C GLN A 230 -33.57 -25.30 -5.25
N PRO A 231 -34.02 -26.54 -5.44
CA PRO A 231 -33.15 -27.70 -5.46
C PRO A 231 -32.32 -27.75 -6.75
N ARG A 232 -31.08 -28.20 -6.59
CA ARG A 232 -30.17 -28.55 -7.68
C ARG A 232 -30.81 -29.65 -8.54
N SER A 233 -31.18 -29.30 -9.77
CA SER A 233 -31.44 -30.24 -10.85
C SER A 233 -30.11 -30.60 -11.51
N SER A 234 -29.57 -31.77 -11.17
CA SER A 234 -28.50 -32.42 -11.91
C SER A 234 -29.12 -33.43 -12.88
N ALA A 235 -29.19 -33.09 -14.16
CA ALA A 235 -29.11 -34.04 -15.29
C ALA A 235 -29.34 -33.32 -16.62
N ALA A 236 -28.32 -33.29 -17.48
CA ALA A 236 -28.44 -33.37 -18.93
C ALA A 236 -27.07 -33.78 -19.52
N PRO A 237 -27.01 -34.42 -20.70
CA PRO A 237 -26.17 -35.59 -20.94
C PRO A 237 -24.82 -35.28 -21.59
N ARG A 238 -23.91 -36.24 -21.45
CA ARG A 238 -22.74 -36.39 -22.32
C ARG A 238 -23.20 -36.58 -23.77
N ALA A 239 -22.92 -35.61 -24.63
CA ALA A 239 -22.85 -35.84 -26.06
C ALA A 239 -21.50 -36.49 -26.36
N ALA A 240 -21.55 -37.68 -26.93
CA ALA A 240 -20.48 -38.22 -27.75
C ALA A 240 -20.37 -37.35 -29.00
N ASP A 241 -19.15 -37.01 -29.41
CA ASP A 241 -18.88 -36.77 -30.81
C ASP A 241 -17.57 -37.46 -31.17
N GLU A 242 -17.72 -38.42 -32.08
CA GLU A 242 -16.67 -39.17 -32.74
C GLU A 242 -16.06 -38.25 -33.80
N ALA A 243 -14.75 -38.12 -33.81
CA ALA A 243 -14.05 -37.62 -34.99
C ALA A 243 -12.80 -38.48 -35.21
N GLU A 244 -13.02 -39.63 -35.86
CA GLU A 244 -12.04 -40.24 -36.75
C GLU A 244 -11.75 -39.27 -37.91
N SER A 245 -10.47 -38.91 -38.09
CA SER A 245 -9.78 -38.66 -39.37
C SER A 245 -8.50 -37.88 -39.07
N GLY A 246 -7.30 -38.29 -39.45
CA GLY A 246 -6.82 -39.45 -40.18
C GLY A 246 -5.29 -39.37 -40.19
N GLU A 247 -4.66 -40.52 -40.03
CA GLU A 247 -3.21 -40.70 -40.14
C GLU A 247 -3.01 -41.83 -41.16
N GLY A 248 -2.31 -41.54 -42.28
CA GLY A 248 -1.90 -42.59 -43.20
C GLY A 248 -1.80 -42.19 -44.67
N ALA A 249 -0.54 -42.05 -45.10
CA ALA A 249 0.01 -42.07 -46.47
C ALA A 249 -0.12 -40.82 -47.35
#